data_AF-A0A392VNF0-F1
#
_entry.id   AF-A0A392VNF0-F1
#
_cell.length_a   1.000
_cell.length_b   1.000
_cell.length_c   1.000
_cell.angle_alpha   90.00
_cell.angle_beta   90.00
_cell.angle_gamma   90.00
#
_symmetry.space_group_name_H-M   'P 1'
#
loop_
_entity.id
_entity.type
_entity.pdbx_description
1 polymer ?
#
loop_
_entity_poly.entity_id
_entity_poly.type
_entity_poly.pdbx_seq_one_letter_code
_entity_poly.pdbx_strand_id
1 'polypeptide(L)' 'GVQPQVPRGNPVFQEFCRMNLPTFEGQYEPTEASEWLFRMENVLEDLECTPAEKVTFATRFFRGAASNWW' A
#
# COMPACT_ATOMS: atom_id res chain seq x y z
N GLY A 1 -4.68 -29.64 -21.30
CA GLY A 1 -4.03 -29.32 -20.03
C GLY A 1 -4.51 -27.96 -19.59
N VAL A 2 -5.10 -27.85 -18.40
CA VAL A 2 -5.44 -26.56 -17.81
C VAL A 2 -4.12 -25.92 -17.36
N GLN A 3 -3.72 -24.87 -18.04
CA GLN A 3 -2.61 -24.05 -17.63
C GLN A 3 -3.04 -23.29 -16.36
N PRO A 4 -2.33 -23.40 -15.22
CA PRO A 4 -2.69 -22.64 -14.04
C PRO A 4 -2.56 -21.15 -14.38
N GLN A 5 -3.67 -20.44 -14.36
CA GLN A 5 -3.70 -18.99 -14.49
C GLN A 5 -2.85 -18.39 -13.36
N VAL A 6 -1.62 -17.98 -13.69
CA VAL A 6 -0.77 -17.17 -12.82
C VAL A 6 -1.57 -15.89 -12.52
N PRO A 7 -1.82 -15.54 -11.25
CA PRO A 7 -2.47 -14.27 -10.93
C PRO A 7 -1.65 -13.14 -11.58
N ARG A 8 -2.27 -12.38 -12.49
CA ARG A 8 -1.61 -11.23 -13.11
C ARG A 8 -1.49 -10.13 -12.05
N GLY A 9 -0.33 -10.03 -11.41
CA GLY A 9 -0.02 -9.02 -10.39
C GLY A 9 1.01 -9.53 -9.40
N ASN A 10 1.69 -8.62 -8.69
CA ASN A 10 2.62 -8.99 -7.64
C ASN A 10 1.83 -9.70 -6.51
N PRO A 11 2.15 -10.96 -6.14
CA PRO A 11 1.42 -11.71 -5.12
C PRO A 11 1.51 -11.03 -3.74
N VAL A 12 2.61 -10.36 -3.45
CA VAL A 12 2.80 -9.57 -2.22
C VAL A 12 1.83 -8.39 -2.20
N PHE A 13 1.64 -7.71 -3.33
CA PHE A 13 0.64 -6.64 -3.45
C PHE A 13 -0.79 -7.15 -3.26
N GLN A 14 -1.10 -8.36 -3.72
CA GLN A 14 -2.42 -8.94 -3.52
C GLN A 14 -2.70 -9.21 -2.05
N GLU A 15 -1.72 -9.70 -1.30
CA GLU A 15 -1.83 -9.87 0.14
C GLU A 15 -1.94 -8.52 0.86
N PHE A 16 -1.11 -7.56 0.46
CA PHE A 16 -1.17 -6.18 0.95
C PHE A 16 -2.57 -5.57 0.84
N CYS A 17 -3.22 -5.72 -0.33
CA CYS A 17 -4.58 -5.23 -0.53
C CYS A 17 -5.65 -5.96 0.30
N ARG A 18 -5.40 -7.20 0.74
CA ARG A 18 -6.34 -7.95 1.60
C ARG A 18 -6.33 -7.49 3.05
N MET A 19 -5.30 -6.76 3.48
CA MET A 19 -5.16 -6.30 4.86
C MET A 19 -6.05 -5.11 5.25
N ASN A 20 -6.96 -4.68 4.38
CA ASN A 20 -7.92 -3.59 4.64
C ASN A 20 -7.24 -2.32 5.17
N LEU A 21 -6.11 -1.95 4.58
CA LEU A 21 -5.33 -0.78 4.97
C LEU A 21 -6.09 0.53 4.71
N PRO A 22 -5.90 1.55 5.55
CA PRO A 22 -6.54 2.86 5.37
C PRO A 22 -6.00 3.56 4.11
N THR A 23 -6.86 4.34 3.47
CA THR A 23 -6.44 5.30 2.43
C THR A 23 -5.98 6.61 3.07
N PHE A 24 -5.14 7.37 2.36
CA PHE A 24 -4.69 8.69 2.80
C PHE A 24 -5.09 9.76 1.80
N GLU A 25 -5.85 10.75 2.25
CA GLU A 25 -6.40 11.82 1.40
C GLU A 25 -5.55 13.11 1.38
N GLY A 26 -4.49 13.17 2.21
CA GLY A 26 -3.68 14.37 2.39
C GLY A 26 -4.14 15.20 3.58
N GLN A 27 -4.10 14.63 4.79
CA GLN A 27 -4.54 15.28 6.02
C GLN A 27 -3.59 16.41 6.46
N TYR A 28 -4.15 17.46 7.06
CA TYR A 28 -3.38 18.55 7.67
C TYR A 28 -2.84 18.21 9.06
N GLU A 29 -3.43 17.22 9.72
CA GLU A 29 -3.05 16.78 11.06
C GLU A 29 -1.84 15.82 11.02
N PRO A 30 -0.68 16.19 11.60
CA PRO A 30 0.52 15.37 11.56
C PRO A 30 0.36 13.99 12.20
N THR A 31 -0.49 13.88 13.23
CA THR A 31 -0.75 12.63 13.94
C THR A 31 -1.47 11.62 13.05
N GLU A 32 -2.47 12.04 12.27
CA GLU A 32 -3.19 11.14 11.36
C GLU A 32 -2.29 10.65 10.22
N ALA A 33 -1.42 11.53 9.69
CA ALA A 33 -0.43 11.16 8.69
C ALA A 33 0.59 10.15 9.25
N SER A 34 1.04 10.35 10.50
CA SER A 34 1.98 9.45 11.18
C SER A 34 1.36 8.08 11.46
N GLU A 35 0.12 8.04 11.95
CA GLU A 35 -0.64 6.81 12.18
C GLU A 35 -0.84 6.02 10.88
N TRP A 36 -1.18 6.72 9.78
CA TRP A 36 -1.29 6.09 8.47
C TRP A 36 0.04 5.48 8.03
N LEU A 37 1.13 6.26 8.06
CA LEU A 37 2.48 5.80 7.70
C LEU A 37 2.91 4.59 8.52
N PHE A 38 2.70 4.63 9.84
CA PHE A 38 3.07 3.53 10.74
C PHE A 38 2.35 2.23 10.38
N ARG A 39 1.05 2.28 10.08
CA ARG A 39 0.28 1.09 9.66
C ARG A 39 0.75 0.53 8.31
N MET A 40 1.07 1.41 7.38
CA MET A 40 1.57 1.01 6.06
C MET A 40 2.94 0.35 6.19
N GLU A 41 3.88 0.96 6.92
CA GLU A 41 5.22 0.41 7.14
C GLU A 41 5.17 -0.94 7.85
N ASN A 42 4.42 -1.06 8.94
CA ASN A 42 4.33 -2.31 9.69
C ASN A 42 3.92 -3.49 8.82
N VAL A 43 2.94 -3.28 7.94
CA VAL A 43 2.47 -4.31 7.03
C VAL A 43 3.44 -4.58 5.88
N LEU A 44 4.05 -3.54 5.31
CA LEU A 44 5.03 -3.70 4.24
C LEU A 44 6.31 -4.40 4.72
N GLU A 45 6.69 -4.21 5.99
CA GLU A 45 7.79 -4.92 6.64
C GLU A 45 7.46 -6.39 6.89
N ASP A 46 6.25 -6.71 7.37
CA ASP A 46 5.78 -8.10 7.55
C ASP A 46 5.78 -8.89 6.23
N LEU A 47 5.45 -8.20 5.14
CA LEU A 47 5.47 -8.75 3.78
C LEU A 47 6.84 -8.76 3.10
N GLU A 48 7.90 -8.36 3.82
CA GLU A 48 9.28 -8.30 3.31
C GLU A 48 9.42 -7.49 2.00
N CYS A 49 8.62 -6.43 1.84
CA CYS A 49 8.62 -5.61 0.63
C CYS A 49 9.97 -4.92 0.43
N THR A 50 10.49 -4.95 -0.79
CA THR A 50 11.65 -4.14 -1.18
C THR A 50 11.32 -2.65 -1.06
N PRO A 51 12.32 -1.76 -0.91
CA PRO A 51 12.07 -0.32 -0.84
C PRO A 51 11.27 0.24 -2.02
N ALA A 52 11.47 -0.32 -3.23
CA ALA A 52 10.70 0.06 -4.42
C ALA A 52 9.24 -0.41 -4.36
N GLU A 53 8.99 -1.61 -3.82
CA GLU A 53 7.63 -2.12 -3.59
C GLU A 53 6.90 -1.32 -2.54
N LYS A 54 7.57 -0.95 -1.42
CA LYS A 54 6.97 -0.11 -0.37
C LYS A 54 6.36 1.17 -0.95
N VAL A 55 7.14 1.90 -1.74
CA VAL A 55 6.68 3.13 -2.41
C VAL A 55 5.57 2.81 -3.42
N THR A 56 5.76 1.80 -4.26
CA THR A 56 4.78 1.44 -5.30
C THR A 56 3.44 1.01 -4.70
N PHE A 57 3.44 0.34 -3.55
CA PHE A 57 2.24 -0.17 -2.91
C PHE A 57 1.54 0.93 -2.10
N ALA A 58 2.28 1.68 -1.29
CA ALA A 58 1.71 2.74 -0.45
C ALA A 58 0.99 3.82 -1.28
N THR A 59 1.56 4.17 -2.43
CA THR A 59 1.00 5.20 -3.32
C THR A 59 -0.34 4.83 -3.95
N ARG A 60 -0.68 3.52 -4.01
CA ARG A 60 -2.01 3.06 -4.44
C ARG A 60 -3.12 3.40 -3.46
N PHE A 61 -2.77 3.70 -2.21
CA PHE A 61 -3.68 4.06 -1.13
C PHE A 61 -3.85 5.57 -0.97
N PHE A 62 -3.13 6.38 -1.75
CA PHE A 62 -3.42 7.79 -1.84
C PHE A 62 -4.75 8.03 -2.54
N ARG A 63 -5.51 8.99 -2.02
CA ARG A 63 -6.78 9.49 -2.53
C ARG A 63 -6.76 11.02 -2.47
N GLY A 64 -7.76 11.66 -3.08
CA GLY A 64 -7.95 13.11 -2.97
C GLY A 64 -6.69 13.93 -3.27
N ALA A 65 -6.35 14.84 -2.35
CA ALA A 65 -5.22 15.75 -2.51
C ALA A 65 -3.87 15.02 -2.51
N ALA A 66 -3.71 13.95 -1.73
CA ALA A 66 -2.48 13.17 -1.70
C ALA A 66 -2.16 12.54 -3.07
N SER A 67 -3.18 12.07 -3.81
CA SER A 67 -2.98 11.53 -5.17
C SER A 67 -2.52 12.57 -6.18
N ASN A 68 -2.83 13.85 -5.95
CA ASN A 68 -2.47 14.93 -6.87
C ASN A 68 -1.08 15.52 -6.57
N TRP A 69 -0.59 15.34 -5.34
CA TRP A 69 0.73 15.81 -4.91
C TRP A 69 1.86 14.81 -5.22
N TRP A 70 1.57 13.52 -5.08
CA TRP A 70 2.54 12.44 -5.25
C TRP A 70 2.83 12.11 -6.72
#